data_AF-S4PVI4-F1
#
_entry.id   AF-S4PVI4-F1
#
_cell.length_a   1.000
_cell.length_b   1.000
_cell.length_c   1.000
_cell.angle_alpha   90.00
_cell.angle_beta   90.00
_cell.angle_gamma   90.00
#
_symmetry.space_group_name_H-M   'P 1'
#
loop_
_entity.id
_entity.type
_entity.pdbx_description
1 polymer ?
#
loop_
_entity_poly.entity_id
_entity_poly.type
_entity_poly.pdbx_seq_one_letter_code
_entity_poly.pdbx_strand_id
1 'polypeptide(L)'
;MSHNNISMSSIYISGDGQWKLAGLQYLCPFNELNAAYLKHSRIHRYDKAVDPNEDSYEIISKVDQYAFAVLVEDVFNGHNDDEVPHL
;
A
#
# COMPACT_ATOMS: atom_id res chain seq x y z
N MET A 1 1.11 13.40 -0.20
CA MET A 1 0.91 12.56 -1.39
C MET A 1 0.39 11.22 -0.93
N SER A 2 -0.58 10.64 -1.62
CA SER A 2 -1.07 9.28 -1.43
C SER A 2 -0.54 8.41 -2.57
N HIS A 3 0.02 7.25 -2.25
CA HIS A 3 0.57 6.30 -3.23
C HIS A 3 -0.54 5.51 -3.93
N ASN A 4 -1.59 5.17 -3.18
CA ASN A 4 -2.77 4.44 -3.63
C ASN A 4 -2.44 3.06 -4.24
N ASN A 5 -1.28 2.46 -3.99
CA ASN A 5 -0.96 1.12 -4.52
C ASN A 5 0.17 0.43 -3.73
N ILE A 6 0.19 0.62 -2.41
CA ILE A 6 1.18 -0.02 -1.55
C ILE A 6 0.92 -1.54 -1.55
N SER A 7 1.90 -2.32 -1.99
CA SER A 7 1.85 -3.78 -2.09
C SER A 7 3.28 -4.35 -2.21
N MET A 8 3.43 -5.66 -2.17
CA MET A 8 4.74 -6.30 -2.44
C MET A 8 5.33 -5.88 -3.79
N SER A 9 4.50 -5.71 -4.82
CA SER A 9 4.92 -5.26 -6.15
C SER A 9 5.41 -3.81 -6.21
N SER A 10 5.05 -2.98 -5.23
CA SER A 10 5.52 -1.59 -5.13
C SER A 10 6.86 -1.48 -4.37
N ILE A 11 7.44 -2.58 -3.89
CA ILE A 11 8.71 -2.56 -3.17
C ILE A 11 9.85 -2.95 -4.10
N TYR A 12 10.86 -2.09 -4.17
CA TYR A 12 12.15 -2.38 -4.76
C TYR A 12 13.22 -2.45 -3.68
N ILE A 13 14.03 -3.51 -3.68
CA ILE A 13 15.18 -3.67 -2.79
C ILE A 13 16.44 -3.24 -3.55
N SER A 14 17.12 -2.20 -3.10
CA SER A 14 18.40 -1.80 -3.69
C SER A 14 19.53 -2.77 -3.32
N GLY A 15 20.67 -2.66 -4.03
CA GLY A 15 21.82 -3.56 -3.81
C GLY A 15 22.43 -3.49 -2.41
N ASP A 16 22.15 -2.45 -1.64
CA ASP A 16 22.51 -2.27 -0.23
C ASP A 16 21.41 -2.71 0.76
N GLY A 17 20.34 -3.35 0.27
CA GLY A 17 19.26 -3.90 1.09
C GLY A 17 18.19 -2.91 1.51
N GLN A 18 18.23 -1.65 1.06
CA GLN A 18 17.21 -0.67 1.41
C GLN A 18 15.90 -0.90 0.63
N TRP A 19 14.79 -0.78 1.33
CA TRP A 19 13.46 -0.82 0.73
C TRP A 19 13.13 0.54 0.14
N LYS A 20 12.71 0.55 -1.12
CA LYS A 20 12.26 1.76 -1.83
C LYS A 20 10.86 1.53 -2.35
N LEU A 21 10.00 2.51 -2.14
CA LEU A 21 8.64 2.50 -2.66
C LEU A 21 8.64 3.00 -4.12
N ALA A 22 8.14 2.16 -5.02
CA ALA A 22 8.05 2.36 -6.46
C ALA A 22 6.60 2.17 -6.94
N GLY A 23 6.32 2.29 -8.25
CA GLY A 23 4.95 2.11 -8.75
C GLY A 23 4.07 3.35 -8.53
N LEU A 24 4.57 4.51 -8.96
CA LEU A 24 3.95 5.82 -8.74
C LEU A 24 2.79 6.15 -9.72
N GLN A 25 2.24 5.17 -10.44
CA GLN A 25 1.21 5.41 -11.46
C GLN A 25 -0.07 6.06 -10.88
N TYR A 26 -0.36 5.80 -9.60
CA TYR A 26 -1.50 6.34 -8.87
C TYR A 26 -1.10 7.31 -7.76
N LEU A 27 0.14 7.82 -7.79
CA LEU A 27 0.58 8.81 -6.82
C LEU A 27 -0.19 10.12 -7.05
N CYS A 28 -0.91 10.60 -6.02
CA CYS A 28 -1.63 11.87 -6.12
C CYS A 28 -1.45 12.76 -4.87
N PRO A 29 -1.58 14.08 -5.00
CA PRO A 29 -1.73 14.98 -3.87
C PRO A 29 -2.95 14.61 -3.00
N PHE A 30 -2.88 14.84 -1.68
CA PHE A 30 -3.98 14.50 -0.77
C PHE A 30 -5.26 15.33 -1.02
N ASN A 31 -5.11 16.55 -1.53
CA ASN A 31 -6.22 17.40 -1.94
C ASN A 31 -6.89 16.93 -3.25
N GLU A 32 -6.24 16.07 -4.02
CA GLU A 32 -6.81 15.43 -5.23
C GLU A 32 -7.34 14.03 -4.95
N LEU A 33 -6.95 13.44 -3.81
CA LEU A 33 -7.42 12.13 -3.38
C LEU A 33 -8.89 12.23 -2.95
N ASN A 34 -9.79 11.77 -3.80
CA ASN A 34 -11.24 11.73 -3.55
C ASN A 34 -11.85 10.39 -3.97
N ALA A 35 -13.12 10.15 -3.61
CA ALA A 35 -13.81 8.91 -3.92
C ALA A 35 -13.85 8.60 -5.43
N ALA A 36 -13.99 9.62 -6.29
CA ALA A 36 -13.98 9.41 -7.74
C ALA A 36 -12.60 8.94 -8.24
N TYR A 37 -11.52 9.51 -7.70
CA TYR A 37 -10.15 9.08 -7.99
C TYR A 37 -9.90 7.63 -7.54
N LEU A 38 -10.28 7.28 -6.30
CA LEU A 38 -10.13 5.93 -5.76
C LEU A 38 -10.91 4.88 -6.57
N LYS A 39 -12.14 5.22 -6.97
CA LYS A 39 -12.98 4.35 -7.81
C LYS A 39 -12.36 4.14 -9.19
N HIS A 40 -11.79 5.20 -9.78
CA HIS A 40 -11.11 5.11 -11.07
C HIS A 40 -9.85 4.23 -11.00
N SER A 41 -9.03 4.38 -9.95
CA SER A 41 -7.79 3.61 -9.80
C SER A 41 -8.01 2.17 -9.33
N ARG A 42 -9.14 1.86 -8.67
CA ARG A 42 -9.43 0.56 -8.02
C ARG A 42 -9.08 -0.68 -8.85
N ILE A 43 -9.50 -0.71 -10.12
CA ILE A 43 -9.30 -1.87 -11.01
C ILE A 43 -7.82 -2.19 -11.33
N HIS A 44 -6.91 -1.30 -10.94
CA HIS A 44 -5.49 -1.43 -11.17
C HIS A 44 -4.68 -1.48 -9.87
N ARG A 45 -5.36 -1.46 -8.72
CA ARG A 45 -4.75 -1.60 -7.40
C ARG A 45 -4.72 -3.07 -7.00
N TYR A 46 -3.81 -3.41 -6.10
CA TYR A 46 -3.76 -4.76 -5.54
C TYR A 46 -5.00 -5.03 -4.69
N ASP A 47 -5.88 -5.93 -5.15
CA ASP A 47 -7.21 -6.16 -4.57
C ASP A 47 -7.22 -6.38 -3.05
N LYS A 48 -6.26 -7.15 -2.51
CA LYS A 48 -6.17 -7.42 -1.07
C LYS A 48 -5.87 -6.14 -0.26
N ALA A 49 -5.14 -5.21 -0.85
CA ALA A 49 -4.73 -3.93 -0.26
C ALA A 49 -5.76 -2.80 -0.48
N VAL A 50 -6.90 -3.09 -1.11
CA VAL A 50 -8.01 -2.15 -1.21
C VAL A 50 -8.93 -2.34 0.00
N ASP A 51 -9.08 -1.28 0.79
CA ASP A 51 -9.95 -1.31 1.95
C ASP A 51 -11.42 -1.48 1.51
N PRO A 52 -12.16 -2.48 2.03
CA PRO A 52 -13.57 -2.67 1.70
C PRO A 52 -14.44 -1.45 2.08
N ASN A 53 -13.97 -0.62 3.00
CA ASN A 53 -14.65 0.57 3.50
C ASN A 53 -14.03 1.89 2.97
N GLU A 54 -13.14 1.86 1.97
CA GLU A 54 -12.45 3.08 1.49
C GLU A 54 -13.39 4.21 1.05
N ASP A 55 -14.56 3.86 0.52
CA ASP A 55 -15.59 4.81 0.07
C ASP A 55 -16.33 5.48 1.23
N SER A 56 -16.24 4.92 2.44
CA SER A 56 -16.90 5.43 3.65
C SER A 56 -16.03 6.41 4.44
N TYR A 57 -14.76 6.58 4.06
CA TYR A 57 -13.83 7.38 4.82
C TYR A 57 -14.12 8.88 4.70
N GLU A 58 -14.29 9.54 5.85
CA GLU A 58 -14.18 11.00 5.95
C GLU A 58 -12.74 11.48 5.65
N ILE A 59 -11.75 10.63 5.93
CA ILE A 59 -10.33 10.89 5.69
C ILE A 59 -9.75 9.86 4.72
N ILE A 60 -9.58 10.27 3.48
CA ILE A 60 -9.27 9.39 2.34
C ILE A 60 -7.80 8.92 2.37
N SER A 61 -6.94 9.58 3.16
CA SER A 61 -5.54 9.18 3.37
C SER A 61 -5.37 7.87 4.16
N LYS A 62 -6.47 7.24 4.61
CA LYS A 62 -6.46 5.92 5.26
C LYS A 62 -6.20 4.76 4.30
N VAL A 63 -6.39 4.97 2.99
CA VAL A 63 -6.15 3.95 1.96
C VAL A 63 -4.73 3.40 2.00
N ASP A 64 -3.72 4.28 2.07
CA ASP A 64 -2.32 3.84 2.15
C ASP A 64 -2.01 3.14 3.48
N GLN A 65 -2.70 3.46 4.57
CA GLN A 65 -2.50 2.80 5.87
C GLN A 65 -3.01 1.37 5.84
N TYR A 66 -4.20 1.15 5.28
CA TYR A 66 -4.75 -0.18 5.07
C TYR A 66 -3.85 -1.01 4.13
N ALA A 67 -3.47 -0.42 3.00
CA ALA A 67 -2.59 -1.07 2.03
C ALA A 67 -1.22 -1.43 2.64
N PHE A 68 -0.67 -0.57 3.51
CA PHE A 68 0.55 -0.87 4.25
C PHE A 68 0.37 -2.02 5.25
N ALA A 69 -0.74 -2.09 5.97
CA ALA A 69 -1.01 -3.23 6.87
C ALA A 69 -1.08 -4.55 6.10
N VAL A 70 -1.68 -4.54 4.91
CA VAL A 70 -1.70 -5.71 4.02
C VAL A 70 -0.31 -6.05 3.50
N LEU A 71 0.51 -5.05 3.14
CA LEU A 71 1.92 -5.28 2.80
C LEU A 71 2.66 -5.96 3.95
N VAL A 72 2.50 -5.49 5.19
CA VAL A 72 3.12 -6.13 6.36
C VAL A 72 2.67 -7.57 6.48
N GLU A 73 1.35 -7.84 6.40
CA GLU A 73 0.85 -9.21 6.43
C GLU A 73 1.45 -10.08 5.32
N ASP A 74 1.52 -9.58 4.08
CA ASP A 74 2.09 -10.31 2.95
C ASP A 74 3.59 -10.58 3.11
N VAL A 75 4.34 -9.62 3.65
CA VAL A 75 5.77 -9.78 3.95
C VAL A 75 5.98 -10.86 5.00
N PHE A 76 5.19 -10.84 6.07
CA PHE A 76 5.33 -11.81 7.16
C PHE A 76 4.66 -13.16 6.88
N ASN A 77 3.88 -13.29 5.80
CA ASN A 77 3.19 -14.52 5.47
C ASN A 77 4.20 -15.67 5.26
N GLY A 78 4.06 -16.73 6.07
CA GLY A 78 4.94 -17.90 6.04
C GLY A 78 6.32 -17.71 6.69
N HIS A 79 6.56 -16.60 7.39
CA HIS A 79 7.79 -16.41 8.18
C HIS A 79 7.74 -17.20 9.50
N ASN A 80 8.89 -17.71 9.91
CA ASN A 80 9.13 -18.23 11.26
C ASN A 80 9.77 -17.14 12.12
N ASP A 81 9.34 -17.01 13.37
CA ASP A 81 9.83 -15.97 14.30
C ASP A 81 11.36 -16.03 14.50
N ASP A 82 11.97 -17.21 14.35
CA ASP A 82 13.42 -17.42 14.45
C ASP A 82 14.23 -16.79 13.31
N GLU A 83 13.58 -16.39 12.21
CA GLU A 83 14.21 -15.83 11.01
C GLU A 83 14.21 -14.29 10.99
N VAL A 84 13.56 -13.64 11.96
CA VAL A 84 13.44 -12.17 12.00
C VAL A 84 14.45 -11.59 13.00
N PRO A 85 15.53 -10.94 12.54
CA PRO A 85 16.54 -10.42 13.45
C PRO A 85 15.94 -9.29 14.31
N HIS A 86 16.08 -9.43 15.63
CA HIS A 86 15.70 -8.43 16.65
C HIS A 86 14.20 -8.21 16.91
N LEU A 87 13.36 -9.20 16.58
CA LEU A 87 12.00 -9.33 17.12
C LEU A 87 11.95 -10.31 18.30
#